data_AF-A0A1H7U777-F1
#
_entry.id   AF-A0A1H7U777-F1
#
_cell.length_a   1.000
_cell.length_b   1.000
_cell.length_c   1.000
_cell.angle_alpha   90.00
_cell.angle_beta   90.00
_cell.angle_gamma   90.00
#
_symmetry.space_group_name_H-M   'P 1'
#
loop_
_entity.id
_entity.type
_entity.pdbx_description
1 polymer ?
#
loop_
_entity_poly.entity_id
_entity_poly.type
_entity_poly.pdbx_seq_one_letter_code
_entity_poly.pdbx_strand_id
1 'polypeptide(L)'
;MPSTFNERPHQNEKAEALEYISKLIDDAREKSDNEAIPKLENLLRLVNGKRYGLVWEEHAELVDEKMKTEIPVFVEDETKKIVGNPDSQDYNFLLEGDNLHSLHLLEKTHSGKIDVIYIDPPYNTGSKSEDSNGNFIYNDHIVDSKDGYRHSKWLSFMDARLQIAMTLLSSKGVIFISIGKEEVAQLKLLCDEIFGEQNCLGQIVRRTKTTSFRGNYFAPRVDYILCYSSGKEAPDKFMDLVDPKDYKKVEKNGERIGELYKDDTAFYLSTLETRPNQRYYIECPDGELVIPPGKTFPSSNIDGSKAVPEQNDGVWRWEASQYFARKDLLVFKKSKRSPLLTSERKKSKWNIYTKSYYLDKKNNGNIPTELLLEQINRKGTSELKKLKIRFTFPKPSSLIKYLIQITNKNKDILVLDFFAGSGSTGHAVEQLNKEDGGNRRYILCTNNENNICEEVTYKRLKNIQDDLPHNLKYFKTKFISKDDEDLEYTLLNNVKTLIELEHGIDLEESDKATAFTLSEIRNLDLTGIKTVYVRQHSHAMMKKGDLARFKGIELVDVPEYYFAKEMREAGL
;
A
#
# COMPACT_ATOMS: atom_id res chain seq x y z
N MET A 1 -13.09 -31.47 -7.86
CA MET A 1 -11.99 -30.84 -8.64
C MET A 1 -11.95 -31.50 -10.01
N PRO A 2 -11.93 -30.76 -11.12
CA PRO A 2 -11.81 -31.38 -12.43
C PRO A 2 -10.39 -31.92 -12.58
N SER A 3 -10.26 -33.24 -12.75
CA SER A 3 -8.98 -33.97 -12.86
C SER A 3 -8.21 -33.71 -14.16
N THR A 4 -8.57 -32.67 -14.90
CA THR A 4 -8.01 -32.32 -16.21
C THR A 4 -8.05 -30.82 -16.47
N PHE A 5 -7.76 -29.98 -15.47
CA PHE A 5 -7.38 -28.60 -15.79
C PHE A 5 -5.94 -28.62 -16.31
N ASN A 6 -5.80 -28.64 -17.63
CA ASN A 6 -4.53 -28.30 -18.23
C ASN A 6 -4.46 -26.78 -18.14
N GLU A 7 -3.54 -26.24 -17.33
CA GLU A 7 -3.10 -24.84 -17.46
C GLU A 7 -2.99 -24.58 -18.97
N ARG A 8 -3.54 -23.48 -19.47
CA ARG A 8 -3.64 -23.23 -20.92
C ARG A 8 -2.48 -22.34 -21.41
N PRO A 9 -1.19 -22.75 -21.39
CA PRO A 9 -0.17 -21.99 -22.10
C PRO A 9 -0.31 -22.15 -23.63
N HIS A 10 -1.21 -23.03 -24.12
CA HIS A 10 -1.27 -23.44 -25.53
C HIS A 10 -2.53 -23.02 -26.30
N GLN A 11 -3.62 -22.62 -25.64
CA GLN A 11 -4.68 -21.87 -26.31
C GLN A 11 -4.30 -20.41 -26.23
N ASN A 12 -3.42 -20.02 -27.13
CA ASN A 12 -3.08 -18.63 -27.32
C ASN A 12 -4.38 -17.91 -27.69
N GLU A 13 -4.99 -17.15 -26.78
CA GLU A 13 -6.23 -16.40 -27.07
C GLU A 13 -6.03 -15.51 -28.30
N LYS A 14 -4.80 -15.05 -28.52
CA LYS A 14 -4.40 -14.40 -29.76
C LYS A 14 -4.51 -15.36 -30.96
N ALA A 15 -4.11 -16.61 -30.88
CA ALA A 15 -4.30 -17.59 -31.96
C ALA A 15 -5.79 -17.88 -32.22
N GLU A 16 -6.61 -18.05 -31.19
CA GLU A 16 -8.06 -18.23 -31.35
C GLU A 16 -8.71 -16.98 -31.95
N ALA A 17 -8.34 -15.79 -31.48
CA ALA A 17 -8.77 -14.52 -32.05
C ALA A 17 -8.30 -14.37 -33.51
N LEU A 18 -7.05 -14.74 -33.83
CA LEU A 18 -6.53 -14.72 -35.20
C LEU A 18 -7.27 -15.71 -36.10
N GLU A 19 -7.57 -16.91 -35.62
CA GLU A 19 -8.36 -17.93 -36.33
C GLU A 19 -9.79 -17.46 -36.56
N TYR A 20 -10.44 -16.90 -35.53
CA TYR A 20 -11.79 -16.35 -35.64
C TYR A 20 -11.86 -15.16 -36.58
N ILE A 21 -10.92 -14.21 -36.49
CA ILE A 21 -10.82 -13.08 -37.43
C ILE A 21 -10.59 -13.59 -38.86
N SER A 22 -9.74 -14.60 -39.05
CA SER A 22 -9.52 -15.21 -40.37
C SER A 22 -10.80 -15.82 -40.93
N LYS A 23 -11.56 -16.54 -40.11
CA LYS A 23 -12.87 -17.09 -40.48
C LYS A 23 -13.87 -15.99 -40.86
N LEU A 24 -13.93 -14.90 -40.11
CA LEU A 24 -14.78 -13.75 -40.44
C LEU A 24 -14.39 -13.08 -41.77
N ILE A 25 -13.09 -13.04 -42.09
CA ILE A 25 -12.60 -12.55 -43.38
C ILE A 25 -13.09 -13.45 -44.52
N ASP A 26 -13.01 -14.77 -44.35
CA ASP A 26 -13.48 -15.74 -45.34
C ASP A 26 -15.00 -15.64 -45.55
N ASP A 27 -15.78 -15.59 -44.46
CA ASP A 27 -17.24 -15.38 -44.51
C ASP A 27 -17.61 -14.06 -45.22
N ALA A 28 -16.86 -12.98 -44.97
CA ALA A 28 -17.06 -11.68 -45.61
C ALA A 28 -16.72 -11.72 -47.11
N ARG A 29 -15.69 -12.48 -47.51
CA ARG A 29 -15.34 -12.71 -48.91
C ARG A 29 -16.41 -13.51 -49.64
N GLU A 30 -16.94 -14.57 -49.04
CA GLU A 30 -18.05 -15.35 -49.62
C GLU A 30 -19.29 -14.49 -49.84
N LYS A 31 -19.60 -13.59 -48.90
CA LYS A 31 -20.74 -12.65 -48.99
C LYS A 31 -20.47 -11.42 -49.85
N SER A 32 -19.27 -11.28 -50.40
CA SER A 32 -18.83 -10.07 -51.15
C SER A 32 -19.01 -8.77 -50.36
N ASP A 33 -18.79 -8.82 -49.05
CA ASP A 33 -18.88 -7.66 -48.16
C ASP A 33 -17.60 -6.82 -48.26
N ASN A 34 -17.56 -5.96 -49.28
CA ASN A 34 -16.42 -5.08 -49.59
C ASN A 34 -16.13 -4.04 -48.50
N GLU A 35 -17.02 -3.84 -47.53
CA GLU A 35 -16.81 -2.92 -46.41
C GLU A 35 -16.16 -3.62 -45.21
N ALA A 36 -16.57 -4.85 -44.90
CA ALA A 36 -16.06 -5.61 -43.76
C ALA A 36 -14.63 -6.13 -43.97
N ILE A 37 -14.30 -6.58 -45.18
CA ILE A 37 -12.99 -7.17 -45.52
C ILE A 37 -11.80 -6.29 -45.08
N PRO A 38 -11.67 -5.02 -45.51
CA PRO A 38 -10.50 -4.19 -45.14
C PRO A 38 -10.44 -3.90 -43.64
N LYS A 39 -11.59 -3.83 -42.94
CA LYS A 39 -11.64 -3.63 -41.49
C LYS A 39 -11.12 -4.87 -40.75
N LEU A 40 -11.55 -6.06 -41.17
CA LEU A 40 -11.12 -7.32 -40.59
C LEU A 40 -9.64 -7.64 -40.89
N GLU A 41 -9.15 -7.33 -42.09
CA GLU A 41 -7.72 -7.46 -42.43
C GLU A 41 -6.84 -6.50 -41.59
N ASN A 42 -7.31 -5.27 -41.35
CA ASN A 42 -6.62 -4.36 -40.44
C ASN A 42 -6.66 -4.85 -38.98
N LEU A 43 -7.79 -5.43 -38.54
CA LEU A 43 -7.89 -6.06 -37.22
C LEU A 43 -6.90 -7.22 -37.08
N LEU A 44 -6.82 -8.10 -38.09
CA LEU A 44 -5.84 -9.19 -38.14
C LEU A 44 -4.40 -8.66 -38.02
N ARG A 45 -4.06 -7.59 -38.75
CA ARG A 45 -2.76 -6.93 -38.67
C ARG A 45 -2.47 -6.35 -37.27
N LEU A 46 -3.46 -5.71 -36.64
CA LEU A 46 -3.32 -5.10 -35.31
C LEU A 46 -3.12 -6.18 -34.24
N VAL A 47 -3.92 -7.25 -34.28
CA VAL A 47 -3.81 -8.38 -33.35
C VAL A 47 -2.49 -9.14 -33.56
N ASN A 48 -2.06 -9.31 -34.81
CA ASN A 48 -0.80 -9.98 -35.15
C ASN A 48 0.44 -9.09 -34.96
N GLY A 49 0.28 -7.78 -34.80
CA GLY A 49 1.36 -6.81 -34.68
C GLY A 49 2.30 -7.11 -33.49
N LYS A 50 3.57 -6.71 -33.64
CA LYS A 50 4.54 -6.75 -32.52
C LYS A 50 4.15 -5.68 -31.50
N ARG A 51 3.95 -6.09 -30.24
CA ARG A 51 3.88 -5.18 -29.10
C ARG A 51 5.30 -4.86 -28.64
N TYR A 52 5.56 -3.59 -28.32
CA TYR A 52 6.82 -3.13 -27.74
C TYR A 52 6.54 -2.79 -26.27
N GLY A 53 7.43 -3.19 -25.35
CA GLY A 53 7.25 -3.00 -23.91
C GLY A 53 7.30 -4.34 -23.15
N LEU A 54 6.67 -4.38 -21.98
CA LEU A 54 6.46 -5.61 -21.23
C LEU A 54 5.45 -6.48 -22.00
N VAL A 55 5.83 -7.70 -22.34
CA VAL A 55 4.96 -8.67 -23.01
C VAL A 55 5.15 -10.01 -22.33
N TRP A 56 4.06 -10.66 -21.96
CA TRP A 56 4.06 -12.00 -21.41
C TRP A 56 2.94 -12.82 -22.03
N GLU A 57 3.01 -14.14 -21.84
CA GLU A 57 1.92 -15.03 -22.22
C GLU A 57 0.90 -15.05 -21.08
N GLU A 58 -0.34 -14.67 -21.39
CA GLU A 58 -1.43 -14.70 -20.43
C GLU A 58 -1.75 -16.14 -20.04
N HIS A 59 -1.95 -16.36 -18.74
CA HIS A 59 -2.36 -17.64 -18.19
C HIS A 59 -3.64 -17.44 -17.39
N ALA A 60 -4.67 -18.25 -17.65
CA ALA A 60 -5.91 -18.22 -16.87
C ALA A 60 -5.73 -18.89 -15.50
N GLU A 61 -6.39 -18.36 -14.47
CA GLU A 61 -6.48 -18.97 -13.15
C GLU A 61 -7.73 -19.87 -13.05
N LEU A 62 -7.63 -20.93 -12.24
CA LEU A 62 -8.76 -21.80 -11.93
C LEU A 62 -9.96 -21.02 -11.36
N VAL A 63 -9.69 -19.93 -10.66
CA VAL A 63 -10.69 -19.05 -10.07
C VAL A 63 -11.52 -18.35 -11.15
N ASP A 64 -10.88 -17.83 -12.19
CA ASP A 64 -11.57 -17.17 -13.32
C ASP A 64 -12.48 -18.13 -14.06
N GLU A 65 -12.02 -19.37 -14.28
CA GLU A 65 -12.85 -20.40 -14.92
C GLU A 65 -14.06 -20.77 -14.08
N LYS A 66 -13.92 -20.88 -12.75
CA LYS A 66 -15.05 -21.15 -11.85
C LYS A 66 -16.08 -20.01 -11.87
N MET A 67 -15.63 -18.76 -11.89
CA MET A 67 -16.51 -17.58 -11.90
C MET A 67 -17.39 -17.48 -13.16
N LYS A 68 -17.09 -18.23 -14.22
CA LYS A 68 -17.97 -18.32 -15.41
C LYS A 68 -19.30 -19.00 -15.06
N THR A 69 -19.27 -20.05 -14.25
CA THR A 69 -20.44 -20.87 -13.90
C THR A 69 -20.92 -20.69 -12.46
N GLU A 70 -20.10 -20.11 -11.59
CA GLU A 70 -20.36 -19.94 -10.16
C GLU A 70 -20.19 -18.47 -9.73
N ILE A 71 -20.82 -18.08 -8.63
CA ILE A 71 -20.78 -16.73 -8.07
C ILE A 71 -20.02 -16.76 -6.73
N PRO A 72 -18.98 -15.92 -6.54
CA PRO A 72 -18.29 -15.79 -5.26
C PRO A 72 -19.19 -15.16 -4.20
N VAL A 73 -19.04 -15.61 -2.96
CA VAL A 73 -19.73 -15.10 -1.77
C VAL A 73 -18.86 -15.20 -0.52
N PHE A 74 -19.20 -14.43 0.52
CA PHE A 74 -18.59 -14.50 1.84
C PHE A 74 -19.54 -15.12 2.85
N VAL A 75 -19.05 -16.13 3.57
CA VAL A 75 -19.79 -16.76 4.67
C VAL A 75 -19.05 -16.47 5.97
N GLU A 76 -19.75 -15.89 6.94
CA GLU A 76 -19.16 -15.61 8.25
C GLU A 76 -18.88 -16.90 9.02
N ASP A 77 -17.75 -16.93 9.73
CA ASP A 77 -17.49 -17.88 10.81
C ASP A 77 -17.65 -17.17 12.15
N GLU A 78 -18.88 -17.17 12.67
CA GLU A 78 -19.24 -16.51 13.94
C GLU A 78 -18.40 -17.01 15.12
N THR A 79 -17.90 -18.26 15.06
CA THR A 79 -17.06 -18.83 16.13
C THR A 79 -15.68 -18.16 16.22
N LYS A 80 -15.29 -17.43 15.17
CA LYS A 80 -14.04 -16.68 15.08
C LYS A 80 -14.25 -15.16 15.14
N LYS A 81 -15.48 -14.68 15.40
CA LYS A 81 -15.75 -13.27 15.69
C LYS A 81 -15.00 -12.84 16.95
N ILE A 82 -14.33 -11.69 16.88
CA ILE A 82 -13.63 -11.07 17.99
C ILE A 82 -14.37 -9.79 18.36
N VAL A 83 -14.88 -9.72 19.59
CA VAL A 83 -15.44 -8.50 20.19
C VAL A 83 -14.50 -8.08 21.32
N GLY A 84 -13.54 -7.21 20.99
CA GLY A 84 -12.42 -6.85 21.86
C GLY A 84 -12.34 -5.40 22.24
N ASN A 85 -13.00 -4.51 21.49
CA ASN A 85 -12.99 -3.09 21.74
C ASN A 85 -14.42 -2.60 22.05
N PRO A 86 -14.81 -2.50 23.34
CA PRO A 86 -16.15 -2.06 23.72
C PRO A 86 -16.41 -0.58 23.42
N ASP A 87 -15.36 0.20 23.17
CA ASP A 87 -15.45 1.62 22.89
C ASP A 87 -15.68 1.91 21.39
N SER A 88 -15.74 0.86 20.55
CA SER A 88 -15.96 0.98 19.10
C SER A 88 -17.01 -0.02 18.60
N GLN A 89 -17.88 0.44 17.70
CA GLN A 89 -18.81 -0.41 16.94
C GLN A 89 -18.22 -0.82 15.58
N ASP A 90 -17.02 -0.33 15.25
CA ASP A 90 -16.36 -0.66 14.00
C ASP A 90 -15.70 -2.04 14.08
N TYR A 91 -15.76 -2.76 12.97
CA TYR A 91 -15.13 -4.05 12.77
C TYR A 91 -14.05 -3.98 11.70
N ASN A 92 -12.96 -4.70 11.96
CA ASN A 92 -12.01 -5.09 10.94
C ASN A 92 -12.43 -6.43 10.31
N PHE A 93 -11.83 -6.77 9.17
CA PHE A 93 -12.20 -7.98 8.44
C PHE A 93 -11.00 -8.88 8.13
N LEU A 94 -11.17 -10.18 8.36
CA LEU A 94 -10.28 -11.23 7.89
C LEU A 94 -11.03 -12.14 6.92
N LEU A 95 -10.56 -12.16 5.67
CA LEU A 95 -11.12 -12.91 4.55
C LEU A 95 -10.22 -14.13 4.29
N GLU A 96 -10.71 -15.31 4.65
CA GLU A 96 -10.08 -16.59 4.35
C GLU A 96 -10.49 -17.06 2.95
N GLY A 97 -9.52 -17.12 2.04
CA GLY A 97 -9.80 -17.60 0.70
C GLY A 97 -8.74 -17.19 -0.32
N ASP A 98 -9.04 -17.47 -1.58
CA ASP A 98 -8.29 -16.90 -2.68
C ASP A 98 -8.50 -15.37 -2.71
N ASN A 99 -7.42 -14.65 -2.97
CA ASN A 99 -7.40 -13.20 -2.93
C ASN A 99 -7.98 -12.54 -4.18
N LEU A 100 -7.86 -13.13 -5.38
CA LEU A 100 -8.54 -12.63 -6.58
C LEU A 100 -10.06 -12.66 -6.36
N HIS A 101 -10.51 -13.75 -5.75
CA HIS A 101 -11.89 -13.93 -5.33
C HIS A 101 -12.38 -12.89 -4.34
N SER A 102 -11.61 -12.65 -3.28
CA SER A 102 -11.94 -11.63 -2.30
C SER A 102 -11.92 -10.23 -2.90
N LEU A 103 -10.99 -9.96 -3.82
CA LEU A 103 -10.90 -8.69 -4.53
C LEU A 103 -12.14 -8.42 -5.40
N HIS A 104 -12.69 -9.41 -6.10
CA HIS A 104 -13.96 -9.24 -6.85
C HIS A 104 -15.15 -8.88 -5.96
N LEU A 105 -15.24 -9.46 -4.75
CA LEU A 105 -16.29 -9.09 -3.80
C LEU A 105 -16.03 -7.71 -3.17
N LEU A 106 -14.77 -7.37 -2.92
CA LEU A 106 -14.39 -6.04 -2.46
C LEU A 106 -14.65 -4.98 -3.53
N GLU A 107 -14.54 -5.29 -4.83
CA GLU A 107 -14.85 -4.34 -5.91
C GLU A 107 -16.28 -3.82 -5.81
N LYS A 108 -17.22 -4.70 -5.40
CA LYS A 108 -18.63 -4.33 -5.17
C LYS A 108 -18.81 -3.33 -4.04
N THR A 109 -18.02 -3.42 -2.97
CA THR A 109 -18.25 -2.70 -1.70
C THR A 109 -17.26 -1.56 -1.45
N HIS A 110 -16.06 -1.65 -2.02
CA HIS A 110 -14.89 -0.84 -1.67
C HIS A 110 -14.22 -0.13 -2.86
N SER A 111 -14.83 -0.15 -4.06
CA SER A 111 -14.34 0.62 -5.20
C SER A 111 -14.17 2.10 -4.84
N GLY A 112 -12.95 2.62 -5.01
CA GLY A 112 -12.62 4.01 -4.65
C GLY A 112 -12.56 4.32 -3.15
N LYS A 113 -12.53 3.33 -2.26
CA LYS A 113 -12.60 3.55 -0.79
C LYS A 113 -11.33 3.19 -0.02
N ILE A 114 -10.36 2.50 -0.62
CA ILE A 114 -9.15 2.06 0.08
C ILE A 114 -8.07 3.13 0.03
N ASP A 115 -7.60 3.58 1.20
CA ASP A 115 -6.61 4.66 1.29
C ASP A 115 -5.17 4.18 1.16
N VAL A 116 -4.88 3.00 1.73
CA VAL A 116 -3.56 2.41 1.71
C VAL A 116 -3.69 0.92 1.41
N ILE A 117 -3.01 0.46 0.38
CA ILE A 117 -2.79 -0.97 0.13
C ILE A 117 -1.35 -1.30 0.49
N TYR A 118 -1.14 -2.34 1.30
CA TYR A 118 0.17 -2.96 1.45
C TYR A 118 0.05 -4.42 1.08
N ILE A 119 0.94 -4.89 0.21
CA ILE A 119 1.00 -6.31 -0.14
C ILE A 119 2.43 -6.84 -0.14
N ASP A 120 2.55 -8.12 0.19
CA ASP A 120 3.77 -8.90 0.16
C ASP A 120 3.56 -10.16 -0.70
N PRO A 121 3.44 -10.01 -2.03
CA PRO A 121 3.21 -11.13 -2.94
C PRO A 121 4.38 -12.13 -2.91
N PRO A 122 4.19 -13.36 -3.42
CA PRO A 122 5.27 -14.33 -3.54
C PRO A 122 6.40 -13.78 -4.42
N TYR A 123 7.66 -13.84 -3.94
CA TYR A 123 8.81 -13.26 -4.65
C TYR A 123 9.31 -14.09 -5.84
N ASN A 124 8.65 -15.20 -6.16
CA ASN A 124 8.99 -16.09 -7.27
C ASN A 124 10.46 -16.55 -7.25
N THR A 125 10.97 -17.01 -6.10
CA THR A 125 12.42 -17.28 -5.96
C THR A 125 12.92 -18.51 -6.73
N GLY A 126 12.01 -19.34 -7.24
CA GLY A 126 12.33 -20.59 -7.94
C GLY A 126 12.87 -21.72 -7.05
N SER A 127 12.69 -21.61 -5.72
CA SER A 127 13.07 -22.66 -4.76
C SER A 127 12.11 -23.87 -4.84
N LYS A 128 12.65 -25.08 -4.60
CA LYS A 128 11.91 -26.36 -4.68
C LYS A 128 11.37 -26.84 -3.32
N SER A 129 11.73 -26.23 -2.20
CA SER A 129 11.32 -26.74 -0.88
C SER A 129 9.91 -26.25 -0.52
N GLU A 130 8.99 -27.15 -0.21
CA GLU A 130 7.64 -26.83 0.31
C GLU A 130 7.70 -25.92 1.56
N ASP A 131 8.78 -26.00 2.34
CA ASP A 131 9.03 -25.19 3.54
C ASP A 131 9.44 -23.73 3.27
N SER A 132 9.66 -23.34 2.01
CA SER A 132 9.97 -21.94 1.66
C SER A 132 8.72 -21.18 1.23
N ASN A 133 8.19 -20.36 2.15
CA ASN A 133 7.20 -19.27 1.94
C ASN A 133 7.61 -18.19 0.88
N GLY A 134 8.57 -18.49 0.01
CA GLY A 134 8.96 -17.69 -1.16
C GLY A 134 8.83 -18.44 -2.49
N ASN A 135 8.18 -19.61 -2.47
CA ASN A 135 7.77 -20.32 -3.67
C ASN A 135 6.50 -19.64 -4.20
N PHE A 136 6.45 -19.48 -5.52
CA PHE A 136 5.22 -19.09 -6.18
C PHE A 136 4.47 -20.37 -6.56
N ILE A 137 3.25 -20.49 -6.04
CA ILE A 137 2.31 -21.55 -6.41
C ILE A 137 1.29 -20.92 -7.36
N TYR A 138 1.09 -21.54 -8.51
CA TYR A 138 0.14 -21.10 -9.51
C TYR A 138 -0.72 -22.30 -9.92
N ASN A 139 -2.05 -22.19 -9.80
CA ASN A 139 -3.00 -23.28 -10.05
C ASN A 139 -2.57 -24.61 -9.38
N ASP A 140 -2.27 -24.56 -8.08
CA ASP A 140 -1.83 -25.71 -7.26
C ASP A 140 -0.48 -26.34 -7.68
N HIS A 141 0.30 -25.66 -8.54
CA HIS A 141 1.61 -26.12 -9.00
C HIS A 141 2.75 -25.17 -8.59
N ILE A 142 3.85 -25.74 -8.08
CA ILE A 142 5.05 -24.97 -7.74
C ILE A 142 5.75 -24.54 -9.05
N VAL A 143 5.91 -23.22 -9.21
CA VAL A 143 6.69 -22.64 -10.31
C VAL A 143 8.16 -22.58 -9.90
N ASP A 144 8.96 -23.50 -10.45
CA ASP A 144 10.38 -23.62 -10.12
C ASP A 144 11.30 -22.86 -11.10
N SER A 145 12.60 -22.85 -10.83
CA SER A 145 13.58 -22.14 -11.67
C SER A 145 13.76 -22.70 -13.10
N LYS A 146 13.18 -23.86 -13.42
CA LYS A 146 13.25 -24.51 -14.74
C LYS A 146 12.02 -24.25 -15.60
N ASP A 147 10.94 -23.70 -15.02
CA ASP A 147 9.76 -23.32 -15.78
C ASP A 147 10.08 -22.11 -16.68
N GLY A 148 10.01 -22.32 -18.00
CA GLY A 148 10.28 -21.29 -19.00
C GLY A 148 9.26 -20.14 -19.01
N TYR A 149 8.07 -20.36 -18.47
CA TYR A 149 6.99 -19.37 -18.37
C TYR A 149 6.84 -18.79 -16.96
N ARG A 150 7.79 -19.06 -16.06
CA ARG A 150 7.74 -18.62 -14.66
C ARG A 150 7.39 -17.15 -14.48
N HIS A 151 7.99 -16.26 -15.28
CA HIS A 151 7.71 -14.83 -15.19
C HIS A 151 6.34 -14.47 -15.77
N SER A 152 5.92 -15.12 -16.85
CA SER A 152 4.61 -14.91 -17.48
C SER A 152 3.46 -15.34 -16.57
N LYS A 153 3.60 -16.48 -15.88
CA LYS A 153 2.62 -16.95 -14.87
C LYS A 153 2.52 -15.97 -13.70
N TRP A 154 3.66 -15.49 -13.21
CA TRP A 154 3.69 -14.52 -12.12
C TRP A 154 3.10 -13.17 -12.50
N LEU A 155 3.38 -12.70 -13.72
CA LEU A 155 2.79 -11.48 -14.26
C LEU A 155 1.27 -11.62 -14.44
N SER A 156 0.79 -12.72 -15.00
CA SER A 156 -0.67 -12.98 -15.15
C SER A 156 -1.38 -12.97 -13.80
N PHE A 157 -0.80 -13.66 -12.81
CA PHE A 157 -1.30 -13.68 -11.43
C PHE A 157 -1.35 -12.29 -10.79
N MET A 158 -0.28 -11.49 -10.95
CA MET A 158 -0.23 -10.16 -10.35
C MET A 158 -1.10 -9.14 -11.09
N ASP A 159 -1.18 -9.19 -12.42
CA ASP A 159 -1.96 -8.26 -13.24
C ASP A 159 -3.43 -8.27 -12.82
N ALA A 160 -4.07 -9.45 -12.82
CA ALA A 160 -5.48 -9.60 -12.44
C ALA A 160 -5.80 -8.95 -11.08
N ARG A 161 -4.91 -9.11 -10.10
CA ARG A 161 -5.07 -8.57 -8.74
C ARG A 161 -4.80 -7.07 -8.69
N LEU A 162 -3.77 -6.58 -9.37
CA LEU A 162 -3.37 -5.18 -9.35
C LEU A 162 -4.35 -4.28 -10.12
N GLN A 163 -4.99 -4.79 -11.18
CA GLN A 163 -6.08 -4.11 -11.88
C GLN A 163 -7.25 -3.82 -10.92
N ILE A 164 -7.70 -4.82 -10.15
CA ILE A 164 -8.76 -4.63 -9.15
C ILE A 164 -8.27 -3.71 -8.02
N ALA A 165 -7.03 -3.88 -7.55
CA ALA A 165 -6.46 -3.02 -6.52
C ALA A 165 -6.49 -1.53 -6.93
N MET A 166 -6.21 -1.21 -8.20
CA MET A 166 -6.32 0.13 -8.76
C MET A 166 -7.75 0.69 -8.69
N THR A 167 -8.76 -0.15 -8.98
CA THR A 167 -10.17 0.20 -8.82
C THR A 167 -10.54 0.50 -7.37
N LEU A 168 -10.05 -0.32 -6.42
CA LEU A 168 -10.30 -0.19 -4.99
C LEU A 168 -9.69 1.07 -4.36
N LEU A 169 -8.55 1.55 -4.86
CA LEU A 169 -7.88 2.72 -4.30
C LEU A 169 -8.75 4.00 -4.39
N SER A 170 -8.79 4.73 -3.27
CA SER A 170 -9.37 6.06 -3.17
C SER A 170 -8.66 7.07 -4.09
N SER A 171 -9.26 8.25 -4.30
CA SER A 171 -8.70 9.22 -5.25
C SER A 171 -7.27 9.66 -4.90
N LYS A 172 -6.93 9.65 -3.61
CA LYS A 172 -5.58 9.90 -3.08
C LYS A 172 -4.90 8.64 -2.54
N GLY A 173 -5.44 7.46 -2.87
CA GLY A 173 -4.97 6.18 -2.37
C GLY A 173 -3.56 5.86 -2.83
N VAL A 174 -2.81 5.12 -2.02
CA VAL A 174 -1.45 4.66 -2.34
C VAL A 174 -1.30 3.16 -2.12
N ILE A 175 -0.50 2.52 -2.96
CA ILE A 175 -0.16 1.10 -2.84
C ILE A 175 1.34 0.93 -2.61
N PHE A 176 1.69 0.05 -1.67
CA PHE A 176 3.05 -0.39 -1.39
C PHE A 176 3.17 -1.90 -1.66
N ILE A 177 4.12 -2.29 -2.52
CA ILE A 177 4.30 -3.69 -2.93
C ILE A 177 5.72 -4.13 -2.59
N SER A 178 5.86 -5.03 -1.62
CA SER A 178 7.15 -5.64 -1.30
C SER A 178 7.53 -6.66 -2.37
N ILE A 179 8.79 -6.66 -2.82
CA ILE A 179 9.23 -7.58 -3.86
C ILE A 179 10.72 -7.95 -3.74
N GLY A 180 11.05 -9.15 -4.20
CA GLY A 180 12.42 -9.64 -4.35
C GLY A 180 13.14 -9.04 -5.57
N LYS A 181 14.43 -9.33 -5.70
CA LYS A 181 15.22 -8.92 -6.87
C LYS A 181 14.82 -9.66 -8.15
N GLU A 182 14.09 -10.76 -8.00
CA GLU A 182 13.71 -11.69 -9.05
C GLU A 182 12.65 -11.12 -9.98
N GLU A 183 11.70 -10.34 -9.45
CA GLU A 183 10.55 -9.79 -10.20
C GLU A 183 10.44 -8.26 -10.10
N VAL A 184 11.38 -7.55 -9.44
CA VAL A 184 11.27 -6.09 -9.25
C VAL A 184 11.15 -5.32 -10.57
N ALA A 185 11.86 -5.74 -11.62
CA ALA A 185 11.81 -5.07 -12.92
C ALA A 185 10.48 -5.34 -13.65
N GLN A 186 10.03 -6.60 -13.62
CA GLN A 186 8.79 -7.06 -14.22
C GLN A 186 7.59 -6.39 -13.55
N LEU A 187 7.57 -6.39 -12.22
CA LEU A 187 6.53 -5.73 -11.42
C LEU A 187 6.52 -4.22 -11.63
N LYS A 188 7.69 -3.56 -11.74
CA LYS A 188 7.77 -2.12 -12.01
C LYS A 188 7.10 -1.76 -13.33
N LEU A 189 7.44 -2.50 -14.39
CA LEU A 189 6.85 -2.28 -15.71
C LEU A 189 5.34 -2.59 -15.73
N LEU A 190 4.92 -3.65 -15.04
CA LEU A 190 3.49 -3.96 -14.89
C LEU A 190 2.76 -2.83 -14.14
N CYS A 191 3.33 -2.31 -13.06
CA CYS A 191 2.74 -1.20 -12.33
C CYS A 191 2.73 0.10 -13.16
N ASP A 192 3.73 0.34 -14.00
CA ASP A 192 3.74 1.48 -14.92
C ASP A 192 2.61 1.40 -15.95
N GLU A 193 2.25 0.19 -16.39
CA GLU A 193 1.12 -0.04 -17.29
C GLU A 193 -0.23 0.14 -16.59
N ILE A 194 -0.39 -0.39 -15.38
CA ILE A 194 -1.67 -0.35 -14.62
C ILE A 194 -1.92 1.03 -13.99
N PHE A 195 -0.94 1.56 -13.27
CA PHE A 195 -1.07 2.80 -12.50
C PHE A 195 -0.62 4.03 -13.28
N GLY A 196 0.16 3.86 -14.35
CA GLY A 196 0.84 4.95 -15.06
C GLY A 196 2.22 5.28 -14.47
N GLU A 197 3.25 5.38 -15.31
CA GLU A 197 4.63 5.67 -14.90
C GLU A 197 4.74 6.96 -14.07
N GLN A 198 4.00 8.01 -14.44
CA GLN A 198 3.98 9.29 -13.73
C GLN A 198 3.45 9.20 -12.30
N ASN A 199 2.74 8.11 -11.97
CA ASN A 199 2.15 7.87 -10.66
C ASN A 199 3.06 7.00 -9.76
N CYS A 200 4.25 6.62 -10.24
CA CYS A 200 5.29 6.01 -9.43
C CYS A 200 5.87 7.03 -8.44
N LEU A 201 5.63 6.81 -7.15
CA LEU A 201 6.09 7.70 -6.08
C LEU A 201 7.52 7.39 -5.62
N GLY A 202 7.99 6.15 -5.83
CA GLY A 202 9.37 5.77 -5.53
C GLY A 202 9.60 4.27 -5.52
N GLN A 203 10.89 3.90 -5.59
CA GLN A 203 11.36 2.52 -5.45
C GLN A 203 12.25 2.43 -4.21
N ILE A 204 11.67 1.96 -3.12
CA ILE A 204 12.31 1.92 -1.82
C ILE A 204 13.17 0.65 -1.72
N VAL A 205 14.43 0.81 -1.32
CA VAL A 205 15.36 -0.28 -0.98
C VAL A 205 15.31 -0.53 0.52
N ARG A 206 14.94 -1.74 0.94
CA ARG A 206 14.89 -2.13 2.35
C ARG A 206 16.01 -3.11 2.67
N ARG A 207 16.73 -2.87 3.77
CA ARG A 207 17.70 -3.83 4.32
C ARG A 207 16.95 -4.94 5.04
N THR A 208 17.09 -6.18 4.57
CA THR A 208 16.46 -7.37 5.15
C THR A 208 17.23 -7.95 6.33
N LYS A 209 18.57 -7.80 6.33
CA LYS A 209 19.48 -8.33 7.37
C LYS A 209 20.75 -7.50 7.49
N THR A 210 21.32 -7.46 8.70
CA THR A 210 22.55 -6.70 8.99
C THR A 210 23.78 -7.35 8.36
N THR A 211 23.88 -8.67 8.45
CA THR A 211 25.03 -9.43 7.97
C THR A 211 24.59 -10.59 7.08
N SER A 212 25.40 -10.89 6.07
CA SER A 212 25.26 -12.07 5.21
C SER A 212 26.61 -12.45 4.65
N PHE A 213 26.94 -13.73 4.72
CA PHE A 213 28.15 -14.34 4.17
C PHE A 213 27.85 -15.24 2.96
N ARG A 214 26.61 -15.19 2.45
CA ARG A 214 26.19 -15.92 1.25
C ARG A 214 26.41 -15.03 0.03
N GLY A 215 26.75 -15.62 -1.12
CA GLY A 215 26.88 -14.91 -2.40
C GLY A 215 28.31 -14.87 -2.91
N ASN A 216 28.47 -15.01 -4.24
CA ASN A 216 29.77 -15.07 -4.91
C ASN A 216 30.35 -13.67 -5.22
N TYR A 217 29.47 -12.68 -5.42
CA TYR A 217 29.86 -11.30 -5.79
C TYR A 217 29.31 -10.29 -4.79
N PHE A 218 28.01 -10.37 -4.51
CA PHE A 218 27.34 -9.51 -3.53
C PHE A 218 26.65 -10.36 -2.47
N ALA A 219 26.74 -9.90 -1.22
CA ALA A 219 26.01 -10.50 -0.12
C ALA A 219 24.53 -10.04 -0.15
N PRO A 220 23.55 -10.93 -0.38
CA PRO A 220 22.16 -10.52 -0.54
C PRO A 220 21.60 -10.07 0.80
N ARG A 221 21.21 -8.79 0.88
CA ARG A 221 20.71 -8.14 2.12
C ARG A 221 19.61 -7.12 1.88
N VAL A 222 19.10 -7.05 0.65
CA VAL A 222 18.08 -6.07 0.26
C VAL A 222 16.91 -6.75 -0.39
N ASP A 223 15.73 -6.19 -0.15
CA ASP A 223 14.52 -6.32 -0.95
C ASP A 223 14.01 -4.93 -1.32
N TYR A 224 12.97 -4.86 -2.13
CA TYR A 224 12.42 -3.61 -2.65
C TYR A 224 10.97 -3.43 -2.23
N ILE A 225 10.52 -2.19 -2.20
CA ILE A 225 9.11 -1.82 -2.06
C ILE A 225 8.79 -0.80 -3.14
N LEU A 226 7.90 -1.13 -4.06
CA LEU A 226 7.38 -0.18 -5.03
C LEU A 226 6.23 0.61 -4.41
N CYS A 227 6.18 1.91 -4.67
CA CYS A 227 5.12 2.79 -4.21
C CYS A 227 4.48 3.52 -5.38
N TYR A 228 3.17 3.35 -5.53
CA TYR A 228 2.35 4.02 -6.56
C TYR A 228 1.17 4.73 -5.92
N SER A 229 0.71 5.80 -6.55
CA SER A 229 -0.59 6.41 -6.26
C SER A 229 -1.67 5.91 -7.22
N SER A 230 -2.93 6.13 -6.87
CA SER A 230 -4.07 5.81 -7.76
C SER A 230 -4.14 6.68 -9.02
N GLY A 231 -3.33 7.73 -9.13
CA GLY A 231 -3.29 8.61 -10.31
C GLY A 231 -4.52 9.48 -10.55
N LYS A 232 -5.57 9.34 -9.73
CA LYS A 232 -6.81 10.12 -9.82
C LYS A 232 -6.60 11.53 -9.27
N GLU A 233 -5.99 11.63 -8.09
CA GLU A 233 -5.53 12.86 -7.46
C GLU A 233 -4.12 12.70 -6.89
N ALA A 234 -3.40 13.81 -6.73
CA ALA A 234 -2.11 13.79 -6.07
C ALA A 234 -2.27 13.36 -4.59
N PRO A 235 -1.48 12.39 -4.10
CA PRO A 235 -1.51 11.99 -2.71
C PRO A 235 -0.99 13.12 -1.81
N ASP A 236 -1.32 13.03 -0.51
CA ASP A 236 -0.76 13.94 0.48
C ASP A 236 0.77 13.83 0.51
N LYS A 237 1.45 14.94 0.81
CA LYS A 237 2.91 14.98 0.87
C LYS A 237 3.41 14.00 1.94
N PHE A 238 4.28 13.08 1.55
CA PHE A 238 4.86 12.14 2.49
C PHE A 238 5.76 12.85 3.51
N MET A 239 5.63 12.46 4.78
CA MET A 239 6.35 13.06 5.90
C MET A 239 6.99 11.99 6.78
N ASP A 240 8.31 12.03 6.88
CA ASP A 240 9.09 11.11 7.71
C ASP A 240 8.87 11.39 9.21
N LEU A 241 9.06 10.34 10.02
CA LEU A 241 8.91 10.42 11.45
C LEU A 241 10.06 11.23 12.07
N VAL A 242 9.71 12.15 12.97
CA VAL A 242 10.68 12.93 13.73
C VAL A 242 10.70 12.45 15.17
N ASP A 243 11.75 11.73 15.56
CA ASP A 243 11.92 11.28 16.95
C ASP A 243 12.42 12.46 17.81
N PRO A 244 11.67 12.91 18.83
CA PRO A 244 12.13 13.95 19.74
C PRO A 244 13.45 13.59 20.45
N LYS A 245 13.78 12.30 20.61
CA LYS A 245 15.04 11.85 21.25
C LYS A 245 16.30 12.25 20.48
N ASP A 246 16.17 12.56 19.19
CA ASP A 246 17.27 13.09 18.38
C ASP A 246 17.62 14.55 18.74
N TYR A 247 16.71 15.27 19.39
CA TYR A 247 16.82 16.69 19.72
C TYR A 247 17.20 16.87 21.18
N LYS A 248 18.50 16.71 21.45
CA LYS A 248 19.05 16.63 22.82
C LYS A 248 19.33 17.98 23.49
N LYS A 249 19.09 19.10 22.80
CA LYS A 249 19.39 20.43 23.32
C LYS A 249 18.12 21.24 23.47
N VAL A 250 18.14 22.18 24.40
CA VAL A 250 17.05 23.12 24.68
C VAL A 250 17.56 24.52 24.41
N GLU A 251 16.82 25.31 23.64
CA GLU A 251 17.13 26.71 23.41
C GLU A 251 16.96 27.50 24.72
N LYS A 252 17.94 28.33 25.04
CA LYS A 252 18.00 29.09 26.29
C LYS A 252 17.79 30.58 26.12
N ASN A 253 17.84 31.08 24.89
CA ASN A 253 17.75 32.51 24.59
C ASN A 253 16.86 32.79 23.36
N GLY A 254 16.39 34.02 23.23
CA GLY A 254 15.61 34.48 22.07
C GLY A 254 14.14 34.07 22.13
N GLU A 255 13.48 34.11 20.97
CA GLU A 255 12.03 33.86 20.88
C GLU A 255 11.65 32.38 21.04
N ARG A 256 12.63 31.48 20.85
CA ARG A 256 12.43 30.01 20.84
C ARG A 256 12.83 29.33 22.15
N ILE A 257 12.90 30.09 23.25
CA ILE A 257 13.29 29.57 24.58
C ILE A 257 12.44 28.35 24.95
N GLY A 258 13.09 27.30 25.42
CA GLY A 258 12.44 26.05 25.82
C GLY A 258 12.25 25.04 24.69
N GLU A 259 12.45 25.42 23.43
CA GLU A 259 12.31 24.48 22.31
C GLU A 259 13.48 23.50 22.20
N LEU A 260 13.16 22.27 21.79
CA LEU A 260 14.16 21.23 21.52
C LEU A 260 14.82 21.44 20.15
N TYR A 261 16.14 21.37 20.11
CA TYR A 261 16.91 21.44 18.87
C TYR A 261 18.08 20.44 18.84
N LYS A 262 18.60 20.18 17.65
CA LYS A 262 19.88 19.48 17.43
C LYS A 262 20.81 20.32 16.56
N ASP A 263 22.10 20.04 16.66
CA ASP A 263 23.05 20.56 15.68
C ASP A 263 22.93 19.67 14.45
N ASP A 264 22.49 20.25 13.35
CA ASP A 264 22.13 19.48 12.16
C ASP A 264 23.34 19.28 11.26
N THR A 265 23.46 20.07 10.20
CA THR A 265 24.53 19.92 9.23
C THR A 265 25.62 20.97 9.42
N ALA A 266 26.86 20.63 9.04
CA ALA A 266 27.94 21.60 8.95
C ALA A 266 27.53 22.75 8.01
N PHE A 267 27.81 23.98 8.42
CA PHE A 267 27.31 25.17 7.76
C PHE A 267 28.02 25.47 6.42
N TYR A 268 29.23 24.95 6.23
CA TYR A 268 29.92 25.01 4.95
C TYR A 268 29.51 23.86 4.03
N LEU A 269 29.65 24.07 2.73
CA LEU A 269 29.49 23.08 1.68
C LEU A 269 30.81 22.94 0.90
N SER A 270 31.20 21.71 0.63
CA SER A 270 32.14 21.41 -0.46
C SER A 270 31.35 21.38 -1.76
N THR A 271 31.24 22.52 -2.45
CA THR A 271 30.52 22.61 -3.74
C THR A 271 31.50 22.52 -4.91
N LEU A 272 31.06 21.92 -6.02
CA LEU A 272 31.76 22.01 -7.32
C LEU A 272 31.41 23.32 -8.05
N GLU A 273 30.26 23.92 -7.71
CA GLU A 273 29.75 25.15 -8.29
C GLU A 273 30.04 26.35 -7.39
N THR A 274 30.47 27.45 -8.00
CA THR A 274 30.79 28.70 -7.31
C THR A 274 29.55 29.58 -7.17
N ARG A 275 29.29 30.10 -5.97
CA ARG A 275 28.19 31.03 -5.69
C ARG A 275 28.76 32.33 -5.10
N PRO A 276 28.83 33.44 -5.87
CA PRO A 276 29.55 34.66 -5.49
C PRO A 276 29.21 35.24 -4.12
N ASN A 277 27.96 35.10 -3.68
CA ASN A 277 27.48 35.70 -2.42
C ASN A 277 27.65 34.81 -1.18
N GLN A 278 28.21 33.61 -1.34
CA GLN A 278 28.27 32.61 -0.28
C GLN A 278 29.67 32.37 0.28
N ARG A 279 30.67 33.14 -0.16
CA ARG A 279 32.03 33.06 0.38
C ARG A 279 32.38 34.38 1.09
N TYR A 280 32.41 34.34 2.41
CA TYR A 280 32.67 35.50 3.26
C TYR A 280 33.28 35.07 4.60
N TYR A 281 33.90 35.99 5.34
CA TYR A 281 34.33 35.72 6.71
C TYR A 281 33.13 35.66 7.67
N ILE A 282 33.19 34.76 8.65
CA ILE A 282 32.28 34.73 9.81
C ILE A 282 33.12 34.88 11.08
N GLU A 283 32.72 35.80 11.95
CA GLU A 283 33.34 35.97 13.27
C GLU A 283 32.87 34.89 14.26
N CYS A 284 33.83 34.22 14.89
CA CYS A 284 33.60 33.23 15.95
C CYS A 284 33.48 33.89 17.34
N PRO A 285 32.98 33.17 18.37
CA PRO A 285 32.77 33.75 19.71
C PRO A 285 34.01 34.33 20.41
N ASP A 286 35.22 33.96 19.95
CA ASP A 286 36.49 34.50 20.46
C ASP A 286 37.10 35.56 19.54
N GLY A 287 36.35 36.06 18.55
CA GLY A 287 36.78 37.06 17.57
C GLY A 287 37.56 36.49 16.38
N GLU A 288 37.81 35.18 16.33
CA GLU A 288 38.50 34.55 15.18
C GLU A 288 37.61 34.58 13.93
N LEU A 289 38.10 35.17 12.83
CA LEU A 289 37.40 35.17 11.54
C LEU A 289 37.68 33.87 10.79
N VAL A 290 36.62 33.21 10.34
CA VAL A 290 36.72 31.94 9.62
C VAL A 290 36.02 31.96 8.27
N ILE A 291 36.53 31.17 7.33
CA ILE A 291 35.99 31.03 5.96
C ILE A 291 36.10 29.56 5.51
N PRO A 292 35.25 29.05 4.60
CA PRO A 292 35.39 27.69 4.09
C PRO A 292 36.72 27.50 3.35
N PRO A 293 37.23 26.26 3.27
CA PRO A 293 38.48 25.97 2.55
C PRO A 293 38.45 26.52 1.12
N GLY A 294 39.57 27.07 0.66
CA GLY A 294 39.68 27.65 -0.68
C GLY A 294 40.88 28.60 -0.82
N LYS A 295 41.04 29.16 -2.03
CA LYS A 295 42.13 30.05 -2.41
C LYS A 295 41.75 31.52 -2.36
N THR A 296 40.48 31.85 -2.58
CA THR A 296 40.02 33.24 -2.57
C THR A 296 39.71 33.70 -1.15
N PHE A 297 40.08 34.94 -0.82
CA PHE A 297 39.85 35.54 0.50
C PHE A 297 39.36 36.97 0.35
N PRO A 298 38.53 37.48 1.27
CA PRO A 298 38.10 38.87 1.27
C PRO A 298 39.28 39.82 1.42
N SER A 299 39.17 41.01 0.84
CA SER A 299 40.20 42.07 0.93
C SER A 299 40.26 42.73 2.31
N SER A 300 39.24 42.54 3.14
CA SER A 300 39.13 43.11 4.48
C SER A 300 38.84 42.02 5.50
N ASN A 301 39.50 42.07 6.66
CA ASN A 301 39.31 41.11 7.74
C ASN A 301 38.20 41.59 8.67
N ILE A 302 36.97 41.54 8.17
CA ILE A 302 35.75 41.93 8.91
C ILE A 302 34.66 40.90 8.69
N ASP A 303 33.79 40.72 9.68
CA ASP A 303 32.65 39.82 9.60
C ASP A 303 31.75 40.15 8.39
N GLY A 304 31.35 39.13 7.63
CA GLY A 304 30.52 39.25 6.44
C GLY A 304 31.23 39.80 5.19
N SER A 305 32.51 40.16 5.25
CA SER A 305 33.28 40.60 4.08
C SER A 305 33.39 39.47 3.05
N LYS A 306 33.09 39.76 1.78
CA LYS A 306 32.93 38.76 0.72
C LYS A 306 34.20 38.57 -0.11
N ALA A 307 34.32 37.37 -0.68
CA ALA A 307 35.25 37.05 -1.76
C ALA A 307 34.49 36.38 -2.90
N VAL A 308 34.92 36.61 -4.14
CA VAL A 308 34.38 35.87 -5.28
C VAL A 308 35.07 34.49 -5.30
N PRO A 309 34.32 33.38 -5.14
CA PRO A 309 34.89 32.03 -5.11
C PRO A 309 35.40 31.60 -6.49
N GLU A 310 36.54 30.92 -6.50
CA GLU A 310 37.09 30.20 -7.65
C GLU A 310 36.65 28.73 -7.65
N GLN A 311 36.90 28.02 -8.76
CA GLN A 311 36.59 26.59 -8.86
C GLN A 311 37.27 25.80 -7.73
N ASN A 312 36.50 24.96 -7.03
CA ASN A 312 36.87 24.19 -5.84
C ASN A 312 36.98 24.98 -4.52
N ASP A 313 36.65 26.26 -4.51
CA ASP A 313 36.47 26.98 -3.24
C ASP A 313 35.18 26.53 -2.56
N GLY A 314 35.29 26.18 -1.27
CA GLY A 314 34.13 25.96 -0.42
C GLY A 314 33.32 27.24 -0.23
N VAL A 315 32.03 27.08 0.01
CA VAL A 315 31.11 28.19 0.27
C VAL A 315 30.25 27.88 1.49
N TRP A 316 29.66 28.92 2.09
CA TRP A 316 28.64 28.78 3.12
C TRP A 316 27.30 28.37 2.50
N ARG A 317 26.43 27.76 3.31
CA ARG A 317 25.06 27.44 2.89
C ARG A 317 24.18 28.67 2.68
N TRP A 318 24.49 29.77 3.35
CA TRP A 318 23.71 31.02 3.27
C TRP A 318 24.53 32.14 2.65
N GLU A 319 23.84 33.05 1.97
CA GLU A 319 24.45 34.33 1.59
C GLU A 319 24.74 35.18 2.82
N ALA A 320 25.66 36.15 2.70
CA ALA A 320 26.05 37.01 3.82
C ALA A 320 24.85 37.74 4.47
N SER A 321 23.88 38.19 3.68
CA SER A 321 22.65 38.84 4.17
C SER A 321 21.80 37.90 5.02
N GLN A 322 21.63 36.65 4.57
CA GLN A 322 20.91 35.61 5.30
C GLN A 322 21.65 35.21 6.59
N TYR A 323 22.98 35.17 6.57
CA TYR A 323 23.80 34.99 7.76
C TYR A 323 23.49 36.04 8.81
N PHE A 324 23.55 37.33 8.47
CA PHE A 324 23.25 38.38 9.44
C PHE A 324 21.82 38.30 9.98
N ALA A 325 20.85 37.94 9.14
CA ALA A 325 19.45 37.82 9.53
C ALA A 325 19.16 36.60 10.43
N ARG A 326 20.01 35.58 10.43
CA ARG A 326 19.74 34.26 11.05
C ARG A 326 20.93 33.70 11.85
N LYS A 327 21.88 34.54 12.24
CA LYS A 327 23.12 34.09 12.92
C LYS A 327 22.85 33.44 14.28
N ASP A 328 21.71 33.73 14.90
CA ASP A 328 21.20 33.10 16.12
C ASP A 328 20.95 31.58 15.94
N LEU A 329 20.74 31.13 14.71
CA LEU A 329 20.60 29.73 14.34
C LEU A 329 21.94 29.00 14.20
N LEU A 330 23.08 29.68 14.34
CA LEU A 330 24.40 29.06 14.22
C LEU A 330 24.90 28.53 15.56
N VAL A 331 25.59 27.39 15.51
CA VAL A 331 26.25 26.75 16.65
C VAL A 331 27.73 26.62 16.34
N PHE A 332 28.55 27.31 17.13
CA PHE A 332 30.00 27.29 17.04
C PHE A 332 30.58 26.19 17.93
N LYS A 333 31.37 25.29 17.34
CA LYS A 333 32.03 24.19 18.08
C LYS A 333 33.52 24.17 17.83
N LYS A 334 34.29 23.96 18.90
CA LYS A 334 35.73 23.70 18.77
C LYS A 334 35.97 22.26 18.29
N SER A 335 36.75 22.07 17.24
CA SER A 335 37.13 20.79 16.65
C SER A 335 38.56 20.85 16.11
N LYS A 336 39.38 19.84 16.45
CA LYS A 336 40.74 19.69 15.90
C LYS A 336 40.75 19.35 14.40
N ARG A 337 39.60 18.94 13.85
CA ARG A 337 39.42 18.53 12.45
C ARG A 337 38.60 19.55 11.66
N SER A 338 38.51 20.80 12.11
CA SER A 338 37.79 21.80 11.34
C SER A 338 38.45 21.97 9.96
N PRO A 339 37.65 22.00 8.88
CA PRO A 339 38.13 22.29 7.54
C PRO A 339 38.22 23.80 7.27
N LEU A 340 37.66 24.64 8.15
CA LEU A 340 37.63 26.08 7.98
C LEU A 340 39.02 26.70 8.12
N LEU A 341 39.23 27.83 7.45
CA LEU A 341 40.47 28.59 7.45
C LEU A 341 40.28 29.92 8.20
N THR A 342 41.33 30.37 8.90
CA THR A 342 41.38 31.71 9.51
C THR A 342 41.74 32.78 8.47
N SER A 343 41.68 34.06 8.85
CA SER A 343 42.19 35.17 8.04
C SER A 343 43.67 35.03 7.65
N GLU A 344 44.47 34.34 8.46
CA GLU A 344 45.88 34.03 8.19
C GLU A 344 46.06 32.72 7.41
N ARG A 345 44.97 32.17 6.84
CA ARG A 345 44.95 30.95 6.02
C ARG A 345 45.40 29.68 6.75
N LYS A 346 45.31 29.68 8.08
CA LYS A 346 45.59 28.50 8.93
C LYS A 346 44.31 27.74 9.19
N LYS A 347 44.40 26.46 9.53
CA LYS A 347 43.20 25.71 9.97
C LYS A 347 42.66 26.32 11.25
N SER A 348 41.37 26.67 11.25
CA SER A 348 40.67 27.14 12.43
C SER A 348 40.43 25.98 13.40
N LYS A 349 40.27 26.30 14.68
CA LYS A 349 39.76 25.38 15.69
C LYS A 349 38.23 25.34 15.72
N TRP A 350 37.54 26.24 15.03
CA TRP A 350 36.08 26.35 15.03
C TRP A 350 35.47 25.65 13.84
N ASN A 351 34.35 24.97 14.05
CA ASN A 351 33.45 24.53 13.00
C ASN A 351 32.03 25.03 13.32
N ILE A 352 31.25 25.32 12.29
CA ILE A 352 29.94 25.97 12.41
C ILE A 352 28.86 25.00 11.95
N TYR A 353 27.76 24.92 12.70
CA TYR A 353 26.60 24.08 12.41
C TYR A 353 25.32 24.92 12.48
N THR A 354 24.23 24.45 11.88
CA THR A 354 22.91 25.07 12.04
C THR A 354 22.09 24.35 13.11
N LYS A 355 21.32 25.10 13.91
CA LYS A 355 20.25 24.56 14.74
C LYS A 355 19.13 24.04 13.85
N SER A 356 18.61 22.86 14.18
CA SER A 356 17.38 22.31 13.61
C SER A 356 16.43 22.01 14.75
N TYR A 357 15.26 22.64 14.75
CA TYR A 357 14.29 22.55 15.83
C TYR A 357 13.32 21.40 15.59
N TYR A 358 12.96 20.72 16.68
CA TYR A 358 12.05 19.58 16.65
C TYR A 358 10.68 19.96 16.08
N LEU A 359 10.09 21.06 16.54
CA LEU A 359 8.75 21.48 16.12
C LEU A 359 8.71 21.85 14.63
N ASP A 360 9.73 22.53 14.11
CA ASP A 360 9.82 22.85 12.68
C ASP A 360 9.85 21.58 11.84
N LYS A 361 10.64 20.59 12.27
CA LYS A 361 10.77 19.31 11.57
C LYS A 361 9.52 18.46 11.69
N LYS A 362 8.86 18.48 12.85
CA LYS A 362 7.58 17.79 13.07
C LYS A 362 6.46 18.38 12.20
N ASN A 363 6.40 19.71 12.07
CA ASN A 363 5.30 20.39 11.38
C ASN A 363 5.51 20.46 9.86
N ASN A 364 6.75 20.70 9.39
CA ASN A 364 7.04 20.85 7.96
C ASN A 364 7.45 19.51 7.30
N GLY A 365 7.73 18.49 8.12
CA GLY A 365 8.18 17.16 7.72
C GLY A 365 9.60 17.12 7.17
N ASN A 366 10.27 15.98 7.32
CA ASN A 366 11.32 15.58 6.37
C ASN A 366 10.66 14.73 5.28
N ILE A 367 11.19 14.77 4.06
CA ILE A 367 10.76 13.83 3.03
C ILE A 367 11.41 12.47 3.36
N PRO A 368 10.65 11.37 3.42
CA PRO A 368 11.21 10.04 3.66
C PRO A 368 12.28 9.68 2.62
N THR A 369 13.28 8.90 3.04
CA THR A 369 14.31 8.40 2.11
C THR A 369 13.90 7.06 1.52
N GLU A 370 14.29 6.81 0.27
CA GLU A 370 14.11 5.50 -0.39
C GLU A 370 14.99 4.39 0.21
N LEU A 371 15.80 4.64 1.26
CA LEU A 371 16.67 3.63 1.87
C LEU A 371 16.25 3.29 3.31
N LEU A 372 15.56 2.17 3.48
CA LEU A 372 15.08 1.71 4.79
C LEU A 372 16.07 0.71 5.41
N LEU A 373 16.89 1.21 6.33
CA LEU A 373 17.92 0.39 6.98
C LEU A 373 17.41 -0.36 8.21
N GLU A 374 16.44 0.20 8.93
CA GLU A 374 16.06 -0.29 10.26
C GLU A 374 14.98 -1.39 10.25
N GLN A 375 14.31 -1.61 9.12
CA GLN A 375 13.16 -2.50 9.02
C GLN A 375 13.54 -3.94 8.63
N ILE A 376 14.43 -4.56 9.41
CA ILE A 376 14.99 -5.91 9.12
C ILE A 376 14.06 -7.08 9.48
N ASN A 377 14.22 -8.23 8.82
CA ASN A 377 13.38 -9.44 9.00
C ASN A 377 13.34 -9.96 10.44
N ARG A 378 14.44 -9.84 11.19
CA ARG A 378 14.52 -10.32 12.59
C ARG A 378 13.46 -9.69 13.49
N LYS A 379 12.97 -8.48 13.20
CA LYS A 379 11.90 -7.82 13.96
C LYS A 379 10.61 -8.62 13.88
N GLY A 380 10.15 -8.96 12.67
CA GLY A 380 8.95 -9.79 12.46
C GLY A 380 9.06 -11.18 13.10
N THR A 381 10.22 -11.83 12.97
CA THR A 381 10.46 -13.12 13.64
C THR A 381 10.39 -12.99 15.17
N SER A 382 10.90 -11.89 15.73
CA SER A 382 10.83 -11.64 17.16
C SER A 382 9.41 -11.33 17.64
N GLU A 383 8.59 -10.66 16.83
CA GLU A 383 7.18 -10.41 17.11
C GLU A 383 6.41 -11.74 17.23
N LEU A 384 6.48 -12.60 16.21
CA LEU A 384 5.78 -13.89 16.24
C LEU A 384 6.28 -14.84 17.33
N LYS A 385 7.58 -14.81 17.64
CA LYS A 385 8.14 -15.60 18.75
C LYS A 385 7.53 -15.21 20.10
N LYS A 386 7.30 -13.92 20.35
CA LYS A 386 6.62 -13.44 21.57
C LYS A 386 5.17 -13.94 21.64
N LEU A 387 4.50 -13.97 20.49
CA LEU A 387 3.12 -14.46 20.35
C LEU A 387 3.02 -16.00 20.28
N LYS A 388 4.16 -16.72 20.37
CA LYS A 388 4.24 -18.20 20.27
C LYS A 388 3.65 -18.76 18.97
N ILE A 389 3.74 -18.02 17.88
CA ILE A 389 3.25 -18.42 16.55
C ILE A 389 4.43 -18.90 15.71
N ARG A 390 4.25 -20.03 15.01
CA ARG A 390 5.25 -20.57 14.09
C ARG A 390 4.87 -20.16 12.67
N PHE A 391 5.69 -19.30 12.07
CA PHE A 391 5.58 -18.91 10.67
C PHE A 391 6.94 -18.41 10.18
N THR A 392 7.26 -18.68 8.93
CA THR A 392 8.53 -18.30 8.34
C THR A 392 8.38 -17.01 7.53
N PHE A 393 9.39 -16.14 7.60
CA PHE A 393 9.47 -14.88 6.85
C PHE A 393 8.36 -13.83 7.08
N PRO A 394 7.85 -13.63 8.32
CA PRO A 394 6.90 -12.54 8.57
C PRO A 394 7.53 -11.17 8.28
N LYS A 395 6.80 -10.29 7.60
CA LYS A 395 7.17 -8.87 7.52
C LYS A 395 7.01 -8.23 8.91
N PRO A 396 7.92 -7.35 9.35
CA PRO A 396 7.77 -6.66 10.64
C PRO A 396 6.56 -5.73 10.62
N SER A 397 5.69 -5.75 11.64
CA SER A 397 4.59 -4.77 11.74
C SER A 397 5.12 -3.34 11.78
N SER A 398 6.31 -3.14 12.37
CA SER A 398 7.02 -1.86 12.39
C SER A 398 7.40 -1.29 11.00
N LEU A 399 7.52 -2.13 9.95
CA LEU A 399 7.69 -1.66 8.58
C LEU A 399 6.40 -1.06 8.05
N ILE A 400 5.31 -1.83 8.14
CA ILE A 400 4.00 -1.44 7.60
C ILE A 400 3.48 -0.21 8.34
N LYS A 401 3.66 -0.19 9.67
CA LYS A 401 3.39 0.97 10.51
C LYS A 401 4.10 2.22 9.99
N TYR A 402 5.39 2.12 9.71
CA TYR A 402 6.18 3.22 9.17
C TYR A 402 5.63 3.68 7.81
N LEU A 403 5.34 2.76 6.90
CA LEU A 403 4.79 3.07 5.57
C LEU A 403 3.44 3.79 5.67
N ILE A 404 2.54 3.35 6.54
CA ILE A 404 1.25 4.03 6.78
C ILE A 404 1.50 5.44 7.32
N GLN A 405 2.37 5.60 8.33
CA GLN A 405 2.64 6.90 8.94
C GLN A 405 3.21 7.91 7.96
N ILE A 406 4.14 7.49 7.10
CA ILE A 406 4.76 8.43 6.14
C ILE A 406 3.80 8.94 5.08
N THR A 407 2.67 8.26 4.83
CA THR A 407 1.64 8.78 3.92
C THR A 407 1.02 10.07 4.44
N ASN A 408 1.17 10.37 5.74
CA ASN A 408 0.60 11.54 6.40
C ASN A 408 -0.91 11.71 6.19
N LYS A 409 -1.61 10.60 5.99
CA LYS A 409 -3.08 10.58 5.91
C LYS A 409 -3.70 10.84 7.28
N ASN A 410 -5.01 11.07 7.27
CA ASN A 410 -5.80 11.18 8.50
C ASN A 410 -5.69 9.88 9.34
N LYS A 411 -6.20 9.91 10.57
CA LYS A 411 -6.16 8.75 11.47
C LYS A 411 -7.40 7.85 11.37
N ASP A 412 -8.19 8.02 10.31
CA ASP A 412 -9.43 7.31 10.03
C ASP A 412 -9.41 6.91 8.55
N ILE A 413 -8.51 5.98 8.25
CA ILE A 413 -8.28 5.44 6.92
C ILE A 413 -8.59 3.95 6.89
N LEU A 414 -8.87 3.45 5.69
CA LEU A 414 -9.02 2.02 5.43
C LEU A 414 -7.76 1.44 4.77
N VAL A 415 -7.20 0.40 5.40
CA VAL A 415 -5.99 -0.29 4.95
C VAL A 415 -6.33 -1.69 4.44
N LEU A 416 -5.91 -2.04 3.23
CA LEU A 416 -6.11 -3.36 2.65
C LEU A 416 -4.78 -4.10 2.49
N ASP A 417 -4.77 -5.38 2.84
CA ASP A 417 -3.70 -6.31 2.52
C ASP A 417 -4.28 -7.64 2.04
N PHE A 418 -4.23 -7.86 0.73
CA PHE A 418 -4.71 -9.09 0.09
C PHE A 418 -3.62 -10.16 -0.10
N PHE A 419 -2.49 -10.00 0.59
CA PHE A 419 -1.45 -11.01 0.78
C PHE A 419 -1.06 -11.05 2.27
N ALA A 420 -2.06 -11.12 3.17
CA ALA A 420 -1.88 -10.81 4.58
C ALA A 420 -0.87 -11.73 5.30
N GLY A 421 -0.75 -12.98 4.85
CA GLY A 421 0.27 -13.94 5.28
C GLY A 421 0.27 -14.19 6.78
N SER A 422 1.04 -13.43 7.55
CA SER A 422 1.10 -13.54 9.00
C SER A 422 0.25 -12.53 9.77
N GLY A 423 -0.53 -11.67 9.10
CA GLY A 423 -1.35 -10.65 9.74
C GLY A 423 -0.56 -9.45 10.26
N SER A 424 0.60 -9.14 9.68
CA SER A 424 1.44 -8.03 10.13
C SER A 424 0.80 -6.66 9.89
N THR A 425 -0.03 -6.52 8.85
CA THR A 425 -0.76 -5.28 8.54
C THR A 425 -1.80 -4.96 9.61
N GLY A 426 -2.66 -5.93 9.99
CA GLY A 426 -3.63 -5.72 11.07
C GLY A 426 -2.98 -5.35 12.40
N HIS A 427 -1.88 -6.03 12.76
CA HIS A 427 -1.09 -5.65 13.95
C HIS A 427 -0.56 -4.21 13.84
N ALA A 428 -0.02 -3.80 12.69
CA ALA A 428 0.51 -2.45 12.50
C ALA A 428 -0.57 -1.37 12.65
N VAL A 429 -1.77 -1.62 12.11
CA VAL A 429 -2.93 -0.72 12.21
C VAL A 429 -3.37 -0.56 13.66
N GLU A 430 -3.56 -1.65 14.40
CA GLU A 430 -3.99 -1.56 15.80
C GLU A 430 -2.93 -0.95 16.71
N GLN A 431 -1.65 -1.19 16.41
CA GLN A 431 -0.56 -0.52 17.10
C GLN A 431 -0.58 1.00 16.87
N LEU A 432 -0.96 1.47 15.67
CA LEU A 432 -1.13 2.90 15.40
C LEU A 432 -2.30 3.49 16.16
N ASN A 433 -3.46 2.84 16.11
CA ASN A 433 -4.65 3.29 16.82
C ASN A 433 -4.38 3.45 18.31
N LYS A 434 -3.68 2.49 18.94
CA LYS A 434 -3.24 2.60 20.34
C LYS A 434 -2.25 3.75 20.58
N GLU A 435 -1.29 3.96 19.68
CA GLU A 435 -0.23 4.96 19.85
C GLU A 435 -0.72 6.40 19.70
N ASP A 436 -1.67 6.63 18.78
CA ASP A 436 -2.06 7.97 18.38
C ASP A 436 -3.56 8.29 18.49
N GLY A 437 -4.36 7.37 19.05
CA GLY A 437 -5.80 7.53 19.24
C GLY A 437 -6.58 7.57 17.93
N GLY A 438 -6.07 6.92 16.89
CA GLY A 438 -6.75 6.79 15.60
C GLY A 438 -7.83 5.71 15.59
N ASN A 439 -8.65 5.74 14.53
CA ASN A 439 -9.75 4.81 14.26
C ASN A 439 -9.53 4.12 12.89
N ARG A 440 -8.27 3.82 12.55
CA ARG A 440 -7.95 3.18 11.28
C ARG A 440 -8.51 1.76 11.27
N ARG A 441 -9.02 1.34 10.13
CA ARG A 441 -9.57 -0.01 9.94
C ARG A 441 -8.74 -0.79 8.94
N TYR A 442 -8.82 -2.11 9.01
CA TYR A 442 -8.14 -2.99 8.08
C TYR A 442 -9.03 -4.09 7.50
N ILE A 443 -8.69 -4.48 6.27
CA ILE A 443 -9.19 -5.68 5.61
C ILE A 443 -7.98 -6.53 5.24
N LEU A 444 -7.95 -7.76 5.74
CA LEU A 444 -6.92 -8.75 5.42
C LEU A 444 -7.53 -9.85 4.58
N CYS A 445 -6.86 -10.25 3.51
CA CYS A 445 -7.16 -11.48 2.79
C CYS A 445 -5.93 -12.38 2.75
N THR A 446 -6.13 -13.66 3.07
CA THR A 446 -5.11 -14.70 2.91
C THR A 446 -5.77 -16.05 2.66
N ASN A 447 -5.12 -16.88 1.86
CA ASN A 447 -5.51 -18.27 1.74
C ASN A 447 -5.29 -19.01 3.07
N ASN A 448 -5.87 -20.20 3.20
CA ASN A 448 -5.67 -21.07 4.36
C ASN A 448 -4.77 -22.26 4.04
N GLU A 449 -3.92 -22.16 3.01
CA GLU A 449 -2.90 -23.18 2.75
C GLU A 449 -2.02 -23.33 3.99
N ASN A 450 -1.68 -24.57 4.35
CA ASN A 450 -0.90 -24.85 5.57
C ASN A 450 -1.48 -24.23 6.86
N ASN A 451 -2.79 -23.99 6.92
CA ASN A 451 -3.50 -23.33 8.02
C ASN A 451 -3.00 -21.90 8.31
N ILE A 452 -2.49 -21.19 7.29
CA ILE A 452 -1.94 -19.84 7.47
C ILE A 452 -3.00 -18.86 7.99
N CYS A 453 -4.23 -18.88 7.45
CA CYS A 453 -5.27 -17.96 7.90
C CYS A 453 -5.64 -18.21 9.37
N GLU A 454 -5.95 -19.46 9.72
CA GLU A 454 -6.46 -19.81 11.05
C GLU A 454 -5.37 -19.83 12.14
N GLU A 455 -4.26 -20.54 11.90
CA GLU A 455 -3.23 -20.79 12.93
C GLU A 455 -2.13 -19.73 13.00
N VAL A 456 -2.06 -18.83 12.01
CA VAL A 456 -1.06 -17.76 11.97
C VAL A 456 -1.72 -16.38 12.00
N THR A 457 -2.51 -16.02 10.99
CA THR A 457 -3.07 -14.66 10.87
C THR A 457 -4.11 -14.40 11.95
N TYR A 458 -5.18 -15.20 12.01
CA TYR A 458 -6.23 -15.06 13.03
C TYR A 458 -5.65 -15.20 14.43
N LYS A 459 -4.80 -16.21 14.66
CA LYS A 459 -4.11 -16.39 15.95
C LYS A 459 -3.25 -15.20 16.35
N ARG A 460 -2.58 -14.54 15.39
CA ARG A 460 -1.82 -13.31 15.67
C ARG A 460 -2.75 -12.21 16.15
N LEU A 461 -3.84 -11.95 15.44
CA LEU A 461 -4.82 -10.91 15.79
C LEU A 461 -5.46 -11.20 17.15
N LYS A 462 -5.87 -12.45 17.39
CA LYS A 462 -6.37 -12.88 18.69
C LYS A 462 -5.35 -12.69 19.82
N ASN A 463 -4.08 -13.06 19.61
CA ASN A 463 -3.05 -12.98 20.65
C ASN A 463 -2.59 -11.55 20.97
N ILE A 464 -2.85 -10.57 20.10
CA ILE A 464 -2.54 -9.15 20.37
C ILE A 464 -3.73 -8.40 20.97
N GLN A 465 -4.92 -8.98 20.99
CA GLN A 465 -6.17 -8.32 21.38
C GLN A 465 -6.10 -7.69 22.79
N ASP A 466 -5.51 -8.39 23.77
CA ASP A 466 -5.38 -7.89 25.14
C ASP A 466 -4.53 -6.60 25.20
N ASP A 467 -3.47 -6.54 24.41
CA ASP A 467 -2.58 -5.37 24.34
C ASP A 467 -3.12 -4.31 23.38
N LEU A 468 -3.83 -4.70 22.34
CA LEU A 468 -4.32 -3.88 21.24
C LEU A 468 -5.81 -4.19 21.05
N PRO A 469 -6.73 -3.61 21.84
CA PRO A 469 -8.16 -3.90 21.75
C PRO A 469 -8.73 -3.58 20.37
N HIS A 470 -9.37 -4.56 19.72
CA HIS A 470 -10.00 -4.41 18.40
C HIS A 470 -11.15 -5.41 18.21
N ASN A 471 -12.02 -5.12 17.25
CA ASN A 471 -13.07 -6.04 16.80
C ASN A 471 -12.68 -6.63 15.43
N LEU A 472 -13.06 -7.88 15.17
CA LEU A 472 -12.77 -8.59 13.93
C LEU A 472 -13.93 -9.52 13.56
N LYS A 473 -14.43 -9.42 12.32
CA LYS A 473 -15.27 -10.46 11.72
C LYS A 473 -14.42 -11.35 10.81
N TYR A 474 -14.73 -12.64 10.81
CA TYR A 474 -14.01 -13.66 10.05
C TYR A 474 -14.92 -14.20 8.96
N PHE A 475 -14.52 -14.09 7.71
CA PHE A 475 -15.28 -14.58 6.56
C PHE A 475 -14.49 -15.62 5.79
N LYS A 476 -15.19 -16.63 5.26
CA LYS A 476 -14.65 -17.60 4.31
C LYS A 476 -15.23 -17.34 2.92
N THR A 477 -14.41 -17.42 1.89
CA THR A 477 -14.90 -17.40 0.51
C THR A 477 -15.60 -18.71 0.18
N LYS A 478 -16.76 -18.64 -0.47
CA LYS A 478 -17.49 -19.78 -1.03
C LYS A 478 -17.95 -19.44 -2.45
N PHE A 479 -18.24 -20.47 -3.22
CA PHE A 479 -18.89 -20.36 -4.53
C PHE A 479 -20.31 -20.93 -4.46
N ILE A 480 -21.23 -20.30 -5.20
CA ILE A 480 -22.60 -20.79 -5.41
C ILE A 480 -22.80 -21.00 -6.90
N SER A 481 -23.42 -22.12 -7.29
CA SER A 481 -23.76 -22.37 -8.70
C SER A 481 -24.75 -21.33 -9.21
N LYS A 482 -24.57 -20.84 -10.45
CA LYS A 482 -25.57 -19.97 -11.10
C LYS A 482 -26.89 -20.69 -11.39
N ASP A 483 -26.87 -22.02 -11.40
CA ASP A 483 -28.05 -22.87 -11.59
C ASP A 483 -28.66 -23.37 -10.26
N ASP A 484 -28.25 -22.81 -9.12
CA ASP A 484 -28.77 -23.20 -7.80
C ASP A 484 -30.25 -22.78 -7.64
N GLU A 485 -31.10 -23.70 -7.20
CA GLU A 485 -32.55 -23.44 -7.00
C GLU A 485 -32.81 -22.36 -5.93
N ASP A 486 -31.92 -22.26 -4.93
CA ASP A 486 -32.00 -21.29 -3.83
C ASP A 486 -31.08 -20.08 -4.05
N LEU A 487 -30.67 -19.82 -5.30
CA LEU A 487 -29.71 -18.76 -5.63
C LEU A 487 -30.17 -17.38 -5.13
N GLU A 488 -31.42 -17.00 -5.39
CA GLU A 488 -31.96 -15.69 -4.97
C GLU A 488 -31.83 -15.51 -3.45
N TYR A 489 -32.27 -16.51 -2.69
CA TYR A 489 -32.23 -16.48 -1.22
C TYR A 489 -30.78 -16.40 -0.71
N THR A 490 -29.88 -17.16 -1.31
CA THR A 490 -28.47 -17.21 -0.88
C THR A 490 -27.73 -15.90 -1.19
N LEU A 491 -27.99 -15.30 -2.35
CA LEU A 491 -27.43 -13.99 -2.72
C LEU A 491 -28.00 -12.87 -1.86
N LEU A 492 -29.32 -12.89 -1.56
CA LEU A 492 -29.93 -11.92 -0.64
C LEU A 492 -29.34 -12.01 0.77
N ASN A 493 -29.09 -13.21 1.30
CA ASN A 493 -28.38 -13.33 2.58
C ASN A 493 -26.95 -12.78 2.50
N ASN A 494 -26.26 -12.96 1.38
CA ASN A 494 -24.94 -12.37 1.17
C ASN A 494 -24.94 -10.85 0.99
N VAL A 495 -26.07 -10.24 0.61
CA VAL A 495 -26.20 -8.77 0.65
C VAL A 495 -25.99 -8.26 2.08
N LYS A 496 -26.46 -8.98 3.11
CA LYS A 496 -26.21 -8.60 4.52
C LYS A 496 -24.71 -8.54 4.81
N THR A 497 -23.97 -9.57 4.41
CA THR A 497 -22.51 -9.64 4.54
C THR A 497 -21.82 -8.49 3.81
N LEU A 498 -22.27 -8.14 2.60
CA LEU A 498 -21.67 -7.02 1.84
C LEU A 498 -21.95 -5.66 2.50
N ILE A 499 -23.13 -5.46 3.10
CA ILE A 499 -23.46 -4.25 3.86
C ILE A 499 -22.54 -4.14 5.09
N GLU A 500 -22.36 -5.23 5.85
CA GLU A 500 -21.44 -5.26 6.99
C GLU A 500 -20.03 -4.91 6.57
N LEU A 501 -19.54 -5.53 5.50
CA LEU A 501 -18.21 -5.32 4.95
C LEU A 501 -18.02 -3.86 4.52
N GLU A 502 -18.98 -3.30 3.76
CA GLU A 502 -18.92 -1.94 3.24
C GLU A 502 -18.90 -0.88 4.34
N HIS A 503 -19.66 -1.11 5.41
CA HIS A 503 -19.77 -0.15 6.50
C HIS A 503 -18.76 -0.39 7.63
N GLY A 504 -18.14 -1.57 7.67
CA GLY A 504 -17.23 -1.94 8.75
C GLY A 504 -17.98 -2.15 10.07
N ILE A 505 -19.12 -2.83 10.03
CA ILE A 505 -20.02 -3.00 11.19
C ILE A 505 -20.44 -4.47 11.34
N ASP A 506 -21.07 -4.76 12.47
CA ASP A 506 -21.91 -5.94 12.66
C ASP A 506 -23.38 -5.51 12.67
N LEU A 507 -24.21 -6.05 11.78
CA LEU A 507 -25.61 -5.66 11.68
C LEU A 507 -26.39 -5.96 12.96
N GLU A 508 -26.01 -6.98 13.73
CA GLU A 508 -26.67 -7.33 15.00
C GLU A 508 -26.40 -6.31 16.12
N GLU A 509 -25.30 -5.56 16.01
CA GLU A 509 -24.83 -4.62 17.03
C GLU A 509 -24.91 -3.14 16.57
N SER A 510 -25.37 -2.91 15.33
CA SER A 510 -25.40 -1.59 14.70
C SER A 510 -26.77 -0.91 14.73
N ASP A 511 -26.81 0.35 14.29
CA ASP A 511 -28.05 1.08 14.02
C ASP A 511 -28.64 0.82 12.63
N LYS A 512 -28.18 -0.23 11.94
CA LYS A 512 -28.61 -0.62 10.60
C LYS A 512 -29.22 -2.02 10.61
N ALA A 513 -30.25 -2.21 9.80
CA ALA A 513 -30.88 -3.52 9.62
C ALA A 513 -31.22 -3.78 8.14
N THR A 514 -31.62 -5.01 7.84
CA THR A 514 -32.03 -5.42 6.49
C THR A 514 -33.42 -6.04 6.54
N ALA A 515 -34.26 -5.75 5.55
CA ALA A 515 -35.55 -6.40 5.35
C ALA A 515 -35.85 -6.54 3.84
N PHE A 516 -35.71 -7.75 3.32
CA PHE A 516 -35.82 -8.02 1.88
C PHE A 516 -37.22 -8.43 1.44
N THR A 517 -38.05 -8.96 2.33
CA THR A 517 -39.46 -9.32 2.04
C THR A 517 -40.46 -8.41 2.76
N LEU A 518 -41.69 -8.34 2.26
CA LEU A 518 -42.77 -7.60 2.95
C LEU A 518 -43.07 -8.16 4.36
N SER A 519 -42.84 -9.46 4.57
CA SER A 519 -43.00 -10.10 5.88
C SER A 519 -41.93 -9.59 6.86
N GLU A 520 -40.66 -9.59 6.43
CA GLU A 520 -39.55 -9.05 7.21
C GLU A 520 -39.78 -7.56 7.51
N ILE A 521 -40.14 -6.77 6.50
CA ILE A 521 -40.44 -5.34 6.67
C ILE A 521 -41.48 -5.14 7.77
N ARG A 522 -42.56 -5.93 7.78
CA ARG A 522 -43.67 -5.82 8.75
C ARG A 522 -43.34 -6.31 10.15
N ASN A 523 -42.38 -7.21 10.29
CA ASN A 523 -42.04 -7.86 11.56
C ASN A 523 -40.71 -7.41 12.16
N LEU A 524 -39.91 -6.63 11.42
CA LEU A 524 -38.62 -6.12 11.88
C LEU A 524 -38.77 -5.29 13.17
N ASP A 525 -37.94 -5.59 14.17
CA ASP A 525 -37.77 -4.75 15.35
C ASP A 525 -36.97 -3.51 14.97
N LEU A 526 -37.52 -2.33 15.27
CA LEU A 526 -36.96 -1.03 14.90
C LEU A 526 -36.32 -0.32 16.09
N THR A 527 -36.23 -0.99 17.24
CA THR A 527 -35.64 -0.42 18.46
C THR A 527 -34.16 -0.10 18.23
N GLY A 528 -33.81 1.19 18.27
CA GLY A 528 -32.43 1.65 18.07
C GLY A 528 -31.96 1.73 16.60
N ILE A 529 -32.78 1.28 15.65
CA ILE A 529 -32.45 1.28 14.21
C ILE A 529 -32.68 2.67 13.61
N LYS A 530 -31.68 3.16 12.86
CA LYS A 530 -31.73 4.42 12.11
C LYS A 530 -31.82 4.22 10.60
N THR A 531 -31.29 3.12 10.08
CA THR A 531 -31.29 2.84 8.64
C THR A 531 -31.72 1.40 8.37
N VAL A 532 -32.58 1.17 7.37
CA VAL A 532 -33.00 -0.17 6.95
C VAL A 532 -32.81 -0.33 5.45
N TYR A 533 -32.05 -1.36 5.08
CA TYR A 533 -31.84 -1.75 3.69
C TYR A 533 -32.97 -2.65 3.22
N VAL A 534 -33.63 -2.27 2.13
CA VAL A 534 -34.80 -2.94 1.59
C VAL A 534 -34.59 -3.30 0.12
N ARG A 535 -35.13 -4.45 -0.32
CA ARG A 535 -35.12 -4.78 -1.75
C ARG A 535 -36.04 -3.79 -2.48
N GLN A 536 -35.57 -3.23 -3.60
CA GLN A 536 -36.30 -2.22 -4.38
C GLN A 536 -37.75 -2.66 -4.71
N HIS A 537 -37.93 -3.93 -5.08
CA HIS A 537 -39.26 -4.49 -5.35
C HIS A 537 -40.17 -4.49 -4.11
N SER A 538 -39.66 -4.96 -2.97
CA SER A 538 -40.40 -4.97 -1.70
C SER A 538 -40.71 -3.56 -1.20
N HIS A 539 -39.77 -2.63 -1.37
CA HIS A 539 -39.94 -1.22 -1.02
C HIS A 539 -41.08 -0.59 -1.85
N ALA A 540 -41.11 -0.83 -3.16
CA ALA A 540 -42.17 -0.35 -4.05
C ALA A 540 -43.56 -0.90 -3.69
N MET A 541 -43.64 -2.07 -3.06
CA MET A 541 -44.89 -2.69 -2.61
C MET A 541 -45.35 -2.26 -1.20
N MET A 542 -44.58 -1.43 -0.50
CA MET A 542 -44.93 -0.96 0.85
C MET A 542 -46.21 -0.13 0.82
N LYS A 543 -47.14 -0.43 1.73
CA LYS A 543 -48.37 0.35 1.91
C LYS A 543 -48.13 1.54 2.83
N LYS A 544 -49.06 2.50 2.86
CA LYS A 544 -49.01 3.66 3.77
C LYS A 544 -48.79 3.29 5.24
N GLY A 545 -49.39 2.19 5.69
CA GLY A 545 -49.19 1.67 7.06
C GLY A 545 -47.78 1.11 7.29
N ASP A 546 -47.17 0.48 6.28
CA ASP A 546 -45.80 -0.01 6.33
C ASP A 546 -44.84 1.19 6.44
N LEU A 547 -44.97 2.20 5.55
CA LEU A 547 -44.16 3.42 5.56
C LEU A 547 -44.26 4.23 6.86
N ALA A 548 -45.43 4.24 7.50
CA ALA A 548 -45.63 4.92 8.77
C ALA A 548 -44.79 4.32 9.93
N ARG A 549 -44.47 3.02 9.88
CA ARG A 549 -43.61 2.35 10.88
C ARG A 549 -42.16 2.84 10.81
N PHE A 550 -41.69 3.20 9.62
CA PHE A 550 -40.31 3.67 9.38
C PHE A 550 -40.18 5.20 9.49
N LYS A 551 -41.14 5.89 10.13
CA LYS A 551 -41.06 7.34 10.28
C LYS A 551 -39.84 7.73 11.12
N GLY A 552 -38.90 8.46 10.52
CA GLY A 552 -37.65 8.84 11.17
C GLY A 552 -36.51 7.81 11.02
N ILE A 553 -36.76 6.74 10.26
CA ILE A 553 -35.77 5.74 9.86
C ILE A 553 -35.53 5.92 8.36
N GLU A 554 -34.26 5.91 7.97
CA GLU A 554 -33.86 5.96 6.56
C GLU A 554 -34.10 4.61 5.89
N LEU A 555 -34.87 4.59 4.81
CA LEU A 555 -35.02 3.41 3.95
C LEU A 555 -34.07 3.53 2.77
N VAL A 556 -33.16 2.56 2.64
CA VAL A 556 -32.16 2.51 1.57
C VAL A 556 -32.46 1.31 0.68
N ASP A 557 -32.63 1.53 -0.62
CA ASP A 557 -32.72 0.42 -1.55
C ASP A 557 -31.38 -0.30 -1.62
N VAL A 558 -31.41 -1.64 -1.57
CA VAL A 558 -30.23 -2.48 -1.76
C VAL A 558 -29.53 -2.06 -3.06
N PRO A 559 -28.26 -1.63 -2.99
CA PRO A 559 -27.54 -1.16 -4.17
C PRO A 559 -27.40 -2.22 -5.27
N GLU A 560 -27.57 -1.80 -6.52
CA GLU A 560 -27.45 -2.70 -7.68
C GLU A 560 -26.05 -3.30 -7.85
N TYR A 561 -25.02 -2.63 -7.35
CA TYR A 561 -23.63 -3.06 -7.48
C TYR A 561 -23.26 -4.26 -6.59
N TYR A 562 -24.16 -4.72 -5.70
CA TYR A 562 -23.98 -5.98 -4.98
C TYR A 562 -24.20 -7.17 -5.92
N PHE A 563 -25.39 -7.79 -5.93
CA PHE A 563 -25.67 -9.00 -6.72
C PHE A 563 -26.75 -8.81 -7.78
N ALA A 564 -27.17 -7.57 -8.08
CA ALA A 564 -28.27 -7.35 -9.01
C ALA A 564 -27.93 -7.79 -10.44
N LYS A 565 -26.66 -7.66 -10.86
CA LYS A 565 -26.21 -8.16 -12.17
C LYS A 565 -26.31 -9.69 -12.22
N GLU A 566 -25.79 -10.37 -11.22
CA GLU A 566 -25.79 -11.83 -11.11
C GLU A 566 -27.20 -12.40 -11.04
N MET A 567 -28.10 -11.76 -10.27
CA MET A 567 -29.51 -12.11 -10.23
C MET A 567 -30.17 -11.97 -11.60
N ARG A 568 -29.93 -10.86 -12.32
CA ARG A 568 -30.45 -10.66 -13.69
C ARG A 568 -29.94 -11.68 -14.68
N GLU A 569 -28.65 -12.04 -14.61
CA GLU A 569 -28.04 -13.07 -15.45
C GLU A 569 -28.64 -14.46 -15.19
N ALA A 570 -29.04 -14.74 -13.95
CA ALA A 570 -29.75 -15.95 -13.57
C ALA A 570 -31.27 -15.89 -13.80
N GLY A 571 -31.81 -14.76 -14.27
CA GLY A 571 -33.25 -14.58 -14.56
C GLY A 571 -34.14 -14.33 -13.34
N LEU A 572 -33.58 -13.80 -12.24
CA LEU A 572 -34.23 -13.54 -10.94
C LEU A 572 -34.66 -12.08 -10.71
#